data_AF-A0A512NC73-F1
#
_entry.id   AF-A0A512NC73-F1
#
_cell.length_a   1.000
_cell.length_b   1.000
_cell.length_c   1.000
_cell.angle_alpha   90.00
_cell.angle_beta   90.00
_cell.angle_gamma   90.00
#
_symmetry.space_group_name_H-M   'P 1'
#
loop_
_entity.id
_entity.type
_entity.pdbx_description
1 polymer ?
#
loop_
_entity_poly.entity_id
_entity_poly.type
_entity_poly.pdbx_seq_one_letter_code
_entity_poly.pdbx_strand_id
1 'polypeptide(L)'
;MIQWTEIVIASTAAIVVAVAIRIWRARQAARERGPVHIHEPLMKRAEALADKSPFLRKVSAEFKANGHISNRQAEAVKKAIARIEAR
;
A
#
# COMPACT_ATOMS: atom_id res chain seq x y z
N MET A 1 15.46 -33.38 33.98
CA MET A 1 14.28 -32.47 33.96
C MET A 1 14.43 -31.25 33.05
N ILE A 2 15.65 -30.80 32.70
CA ILE A 2 15.89 -29.55 31.94
C ILE A 2 15.47 -29.64 30.46
N GLN A 3 15.66 -30.80 29.82
CA GLN A 3 15.43 -30.96 28.38
C GLN A 3 13.95 -30.83 27.95
N TRP A 4 13.00 -31.28 28.77
CA TRP A 4 11.57 -31.14 28.49
C TRP A 4 11.12 -29.69 28.54
N THR A 5 11.65 -28.91 29.50
CA THR A 5 11.35 -27.49 29.64
C THR A 5 11.87 -26.70 28.43
N GLU A 6 13.08 -27.00 27.95
CA GLU A 6 13.65 -26.37 26.75
C GLU A 6 12.83 -26.67 25.50
N ILE A 7 12.36 -27.92 25.32
CA ILE A 7 11.52 -28.30 24.19
C ILE A 7 10.19 -27.54 24.21
N VAL A 8 9.56 -27.42 25.38
CA VAL A 8 8.29 -26.69 25.53
C VAL A 8 8.48 -25.19 25.26
N ILE A 9 9.56 -24.60 25.75
CA ILE A 9 9.88 -23.18 25.52
C ILE A 9 10.14 -22.93 24.03
N ALA A 10 10.97 -23.76 23.39
CA ALA A 10 11.28 -23.64 21.97
C ALA A 10 10.03 -23.79 21.09
N SER A 11 9.16 -24.75 21.41
CA SER A 11 7.91 -25.00 20.68
C SER A 11 6.94 -23.82 20.81
N THR A 12 6.79 -23.28 22.02
CA THR A 12 5.91 -22.14 22.29
C THR A 12 6.43 -20.88 21.60
N ALA A 13 7.74 -20.61 21.68
CA ALA A 13 8.37 -19.48 21.01
C ALA A 13 8.18 -19.56 19.49
N ALA A 14 8.36 -20.74 18.88
CA ALA A 14 8.16 -20.93 17.44
C ALA A 14 6.71 -20.60 17.00
N ILE A 15 5.71 -21.01 17.79
CA ILE A 15 4.30 -20.70 17.52
C ILE A 15 4.06 -19.19 17.59
N VAL A 16 4.55 -18.52 18.65
CA VAL A 16 4.40 -17.06 18.80
C VAL A 16 5.04 -16.32 17.63
N VAL A 17 6.25 -16.71 17.23
CA VAL A 17 6.96 -16.10 16.08
C VAL A 17 6.18 -16.32 14.78
N ALA A 18 5.67 -17.52 14.52
CA ALA A 18 4.88 -17.81 13.34
C ALA A 18 3.60 -16.94 13.26
N VAL A 19 2.90 -16.79 14.39
CA VAL A 19 1.72 -15.93 14.49
C VAL A 19 2.08 -14.46 14.28
N ALA A 20 3.18 -13.99 14.89
CA ALA A 20 3.65 -12.62 14.73
C ALA A 20 4.02 -12.31 13.26
N ILE A 21 4.71 -13.23 12.57
CA ILE A 21 5.03 -13.11 11.15
C ILE A 21 3.74 -13.07 10.31
N ARG A 22 2.77 -13.93 10.60
CA ARG A 22 1.48 -13.96 9.88
C ARG A 22 0.72 -12.65 10.04
N ILE A 23 0.65 -12.11 11.26
CA ILE A 23 0.01 -10.82 11.54
C ILE A 23 0.76 -9.67 10.85
N TRP A 24 2.10 -9.69 10.90
CA TRP A 24 2.92 -8.68 10.24
C TRP A 24 2.73 -8.70 8.72
N ARG A 25 2.74 -9.88 8.09
CA ARG A 25 2.46 -10.03 6.66
C ARG A 25 1.05 -9.61 6.30
N ALA A 26 0.04 -9.96 7.11
CA ALA A 26 -1.34 -9.51 6.90
C ALA A 26 -1.46 -7.99 7.02
N ARG A 27 -0.77 -7.37 7.98
CA ARG A 27 -0.69 -5.90 8.13
C ARG A 27 0.04 -5.25 6.97
N GLN A 28 1.13 -5.84 6.47
CA GLN A 28 1.83 -5.32 5.30
C GLN A 28 0.96 -5.46 4.05
N ALA A 29 0.31 -6.60 3.83
CA ALA A 29 -0.64 -6.76 2.73
C ALA A 29 -1.84 -5.81 2.84
N ALA A 30 -2.31 -5.48 4.05
CA ALA A 30 -3.36 -4.48 4.28
C ALA A 30 -2.86 -3.05 4.04
N ARG A 31 -1.61 -2.73 4.40
CA ARG A 31 -0.95 -1.45 4.08
C ARG A 31 -0.69 -1.29 2.59
N GLU A 32 -0.29 -2.37 1.93
CA GLU A 32 -0.16 -2.43 0.48
C GLU A 32 -1.52 -2.27 -0.18
N ARG A 33 -2.56 -2.97 0.28
CA ARG A 33 -3.91 -2.87 -0.32
C ARG A 33 -4.57 -1.52 -0.11
N GLY A 34 -4.33 -0.87 1.04
CA GLY A 34 -4.87 0.42 1.40
C GLY A 34 -6.42 0.49 1.45
N PRO A 35 -7.05 1.21 2.41
CA PRO A 35 -8.43 1.62 2.26
C PRO A 35 -8.67 2.26 0.88
N VAL A 36 -9.89 2.09 0.37
CA VAL A 36 -10.39 2.63 -0.90
C VAL A 36 -10.09 4.13 -1.08
N HIS A 37 -9.84 4.84 0.04
CA HIS A 37 -9.53 6.27 0.12
C HIS A 37 -8.03 6.63 0.32
N ILE A 38 -7.08 5.67 0.37
CA ILE A 38 -5.63 5.98 0.52
C ILE A 38 -5.13 6.89 -0.59
N HIS A 39 -5.63 6.67 -1.80
CA HIS A 39 -5.17 7.40 -2.98
C HIS A 39 -5.92 8.72 -3.18
N GLU A 40 -6.89 9.06 -2.34
CA GLU A 40 -7.67 10.29 -2.49
C GLU A 40 -6.80 11.58 -2.40
N PRO A 41 -5.84 11.70 -1.46
CA PRO A 41 -4.92 12.83 -1.43
C PRO A 41 -3.98 12.86 -2.65
N LEU A 42 -3.52 11.69 -3.11
CA LEU A 42 -2.68 11.55 -4.29
C LEU A 42 -3.44 11.99 -5.55
N MET A 43 -4.70 11.56 -5.67
CA MET A 43 -5.56 11.85 -6.80
C MET A 43 -6.02 13.31 -6.81
N LYS A 44 -6.22 13.96 -5.66
CA LYS A 44 -6.42 15.42 -5.61
C LYS A 44 -5.21 16.19 -6.16
N ARG A 45 -3.99 15.75 -5.86
CA ARG A 45 -2.78 16.35 -6.46
C ARG A 45 -2.67 16.07 -7.95
N ALA A 46 -3.01 14.85 -8.37
CA ALA A 46 -3.07 14.48 -9.78
C ALA A 46 -4.07 15.35 -10.55
N GLU A 47 -5.21 15.64 -9.95
CA GLU A 47 -6.26 16.49 -10.51
C GLU A 47 -5.80 17.95 -10.66
N ALA A 48 -5.11 18.50 -9.65
CA ALA A 48 -4.52 19.84 -9.73
C ALA A 48 -3.47 19.99 -10.85
N LEU A 49 -2.83 18.87 -11.24
CA LEU A 49 -1.84 18.80 -12.31
C LEU A 49 -2.40 18.20 -13.61
N ALA A 50 -3.72 17.98 -13.70
CA ALA A 50 -4.35 17.32 -14.83
C ALA A 50 -4.14 18.09 -16.14
N ASP A 51 -4.13 19.42 -16.09
CA ASP A 51 -3.92 20.27 -17.27
C ASP A 51 -2.48 20.18 -17.81
N LYS A 52 -1.53 19.77 -16.97
CA LYS A 52 -0.11 19.62 -17.35
C LYS A 52 0.20 18.23 -17.93
N SER A 53 -0.71 17.27 -17.81
CA SER A 53 -0.47 15.90 -18.28
C SER A 53 -1.76 15.19 -18.71
N PRO A 54 -1.87 14.77 -19.99
CA PRO A 54 -3.03 14.03 -20.47
C PRO A 54 -3.21 12.68 -19.74
N PHE A 55 -2.12 12.10 -19.22
CA PHE A 55 -2.17 10.91 -18.38
C PHE A 55 -2.88 11.18 -17.04
N LEU A 56 -2.49 12.24 -16.33
CA LEU A 56 -3.10 12.59 -15.04
C LEU A 56 -4.58 12.96 -15.21
N ARG A 57 -4.94 13.65 -16.31
CA ARG A 57 -6.33 13.95 -16.65
C ARG A 57 -7.18 12.69 -16.82
N LYS A 58 -6.67 11.70 -17.55
CA LYS A 58 -7.36 10.42 -17.77
C LYS A 58 -7.56 9.65 -16.45
N VAL A 59 -6.49 9.49 -15.67
CA VAL A 59 -6.54 8.71 -14.42
C VAL A 59 -7.41 9.41 -13.37
N SER A 60 -7.43 10.74 -13.32
CA SER A 60 -8.33 11.49 -12.43
C SER A 60 -9.80 11.32 -12.80
N ALA A 61 -10.13 11.27 -14.09
CA ALA A 61 -11.48 10.97 -14.55
C ALA A 61 -11.90 9.53 -14.22
N GLU A 62 -11.01 8.55 -14.42
CA GLU A 62 -11.26 7.15 -14.05
C GLU A 62 -11.45 6.98 -12.53
N PHE A 63 -10.67 7.70 -11.72
CA PHE A 63 -10.83 7.67 -10.26
C PHE A 63 -12.14 8.30 -9.81
N LYS A 64 -12.59 9.40 -10.43
CA LYS A 64 -13.92 9.99 -10.14
C LYS A 64 -15.07 9.04 -10.49
N ALA A 65 -14.94 8.30 -11.59
CA ALA A 65 -15.97 7.35 -12.03
C ALA A 65 -16.00 6.07 -11.17
N ASN A 66 -14.84 5.53 -10.80
CA ASN A 66 -14.72 4.23 -10.15
C ASN A 66 -14.56 4.33 -8.62
N GLY A 67 -14.16 5.49 -8.09
CA GLY A 67 -13.88 5.72 -6.67
C GLY A 67 -12.59 5.05 -6.16
N HIS A 68 -11.83 4.37 -7.01
CA HIS A 68 -10.60 3.68 -6.65
C HIS A 68 -9.64 3.57 -7.85
N ILE A 69 -8.35 3.40 -7.55
CA ILE A 69 -7.30 3.07 -8.53
C ILE A 69 -6.44 1.93 -8.00
N SER A 70 -5.87 1.14 -8.91
CA SER A 70 -4.92 0.09 -8.53
C SER A 70 -3.60 0.68 -8.01
N ASN A 71 -2.89 -0.08 -7.17
CA ASN A 71 -1.57 0.35 -6.68
C ASN A 71 -0.56 0.62 -7.80
N ARG A 72 -0.62 -0.14 -8.90
CA ARG A 72 0.25 0.08 -10.06
C ARG A 72 -0.04 1.43 -10.72
N GLN A 73 -1.31 1.81 -10.81
CA GLN A 73 -1.71 3.13 -11.29
C GLN A 73 -1.30 4.23 -10.30
N ALA A 74 -1.43 4.00 -8.99
CA ALA A 74 -1.00 4.95 -7.97
C ALA A 74 0.51 5.25 -8.05
N GLU A 75 1.34 4.23 -8.22
CA GLU A 75 2.79 4.41 -8.44
C GLU A 75 3.09 5.19 -9.73
N ALA A 76 2.36 4.90 -10.81
CA ALA A 76 2.50 5.64 -12.06
C ALA A 76 2.09 7.12 -11.92
N VAL A 77 1.01 7.41 -11.19
CA VAL A 77 0.56 8.77 -10.86
C VAL A 77 1.61 9.49 -10.03
N LYS A 78 2.13 8.85 -8.98
CA LYS A 78 3.17 9.41 -8.12
C LYS A 78 4.43 9.78 -8.92
N LYS A 79 4.87 8.90 -9.81
CA LYS A 79 6.02 9.16 -10.70
C LYS A 79 5.75 10.30 -11.69
N ALA A 80 4.54 10.38 -12.23
CA ALA A 80 4.14 11.43 -13.15
C ALA A 80 4.09 12.80 -12.46
N ILE A 81 3.50 12.88 -11.26
CA ILE A 81 3.49 14.10 -10.43
C ILE A 81 4.92 14.55 -10.14
N ALA A 82 5.77 13.66 -9.63
CA ALA A 82 7.16 13.98 -9.33
C ALA A 82 7.93 14.53 -10.55
N ARG A 83 7.65 14.01 -11.75
CA ARG A 83 8.27 14.49 -12.99
C ARG A 83 7.80 15.89 -13.39
N ILE A 84 6.55 16.24 -13.09
CA ILE A 84 5.99 17.56 -13.38
C ILE A 84 6.46 18.59 -12.34
N GLU A 85 6.56 18.19 -11.07
CA GLU A 85 7.05 19.05 -9.99
C GLU A 85 8.56 19.29 -10.07
N ALA A 86 9.33 18.35 -10.62
CA ALA A 86 10.77 18.49 -10.83
C ALA A 86 11.15 19.30 -12.08
N ARG A 87 10.17 19.83 -12.83
CA ARG A 87 10.36 20.52 -14.09
C ARG A 87 9.93 21.97 -13.99
#